data_AF-A0A323VEN3-F1
#
_entry.id   AF-A0A323VEN3-F1
#
_cell.length_a   1.000
_cell.length_b   1.000
_cell.length_c   1.000
_cell.angle_alpha   90.00
_cell.angle_beta   90.00
_cell.angle_gamma   90.00
#
_symmetry.space_group_name_H-M   'P 1'
#
loop_
_entity.id
_entity.type
_entity.pdbx_description
1 polymer ?
#
loop_
_entity_poly.entity_id
_entity_poly.type
_entity_poly.pdbx_seq_one_letter_code
_entity_poly.pdbx_strand_id
1 'polypeptide(L)'
;MRGRRPRGGGGGDRRGTLDRASGSADLTHLEQFVATRRGVEGYVEPRTAVTETTILLVAADGEWTRRRIAGPDVARKLSRDLAVPVYDAQVTGYPQRMRDWSARQNGKLS
;
A
#
# COMPACT_ATOMS: atom_id res chain seq x y z
N MET A 1 16.53 -9.03 -53.94
CA MET A 1 16.11 -10.03 -52.93
C MET A 1 15.43 -9.28 -51.78
N ARG A 2 14.11 -9.47 -51.61
CA ARG A 2 13.29 -8.83 -50.57
C ARG A 2 13.31 -9.67 -49.29
N GLY A 3 13.32 -9.02 -48.12
CA GLY A 3 12.89 -9.67 -46.87
C GLY A 3 13.56 -9.19 -45.60
N ARG A 4 13.34 -7.92 -45.20
CA ARG A 4 13.61 -7.46 -43.84
C ARG A 4 12.52 -8.02 -42.93
N ARG A 5 12.85 -8.98 -42.06
CA ARG A 5 11.96 -9.48 -40.99
C ARG A 5 12.03 -8.53 -39.79
N PRO A 6 10.93 -7.94 -39.30
CA PRO A 6 10.91 -7.34 -37.98
C PRO A 6 10.80 -8.47 -36.95
N ARG A 7 11.77 -8.57 -36.04
CA ARG A 7 11.62 -9.38 -34.83
C ARG A 7 10.65 -8.63 -33.92
N GLY A 8 9.45 -9.18 -33.74
CA GLY A 8 8.44 -8.67 -32.83
C GLY A 8 8.97 -8.68 -31.40
N GLY A 9 9.02 -7.50 -30.78
CA GLY A 9 9.08 -7.35 -29.34
C GLY A 9 7.71 -7.62 -28.74
N GLY A 10 7.62 -8.59 -27.84
CA GLY A 10 6.39 -8.95 -27.15
C GLY A 10 6.68 -9.31 -25.70
N GLY A 11 6.96 -8.30 -24.88
CA GLY A 11 7.25 -8.48 -23.44
C GLY A 11 6.74 -7.37 -22.52
N GLY A 12 6.10 -6.31 -23.05
CA GLY A 12 5.73 -5.12 -22.28
C GLY A 12 4.35 -5.15 -21.60
N ASP A 13 3.36 -5.83 -22.20
CA ASP A 13 1.96 -5.67 -21.78
C ASP A 13 1.54 -6.46 -20.54
N ARG A 14 2.14 -7.63 -20.31
CA ARG A 14 1.73 -8.49 -19.19
C ARG A 14 2.10 -7.89 -17.84
N ARG A 15 3.25 -7.22 -17.74
CA ARG A 15 3.71 -6.60 -16.50
C ARG A 15 2.86 -5.39 -16.11
N GLY A 16 2.62 -4.48 -17.06
CA GLY A 16 1.77 -3.31 -16.81
C GLY A 16 0.32 -3.66 -16.48
N THR A 17 -0.21 -4.76 -17.03
CA THR A 17 -1.57 -5.24 -16.72
C THR A 17 -1.66 -5.82 -15.31
N LEU A 18 -0.67 -6.62 -14.90
CA LEU A 18 -0.59 -7.18 -13.53
C LEU A 18 -0.35 -6.08 -12.48
N ASP A 19 0.50 -5.10 -12.78
CA ASP A 19 0.77 -3.98 -11.89
C ASP A 19 -0.48 -3.11 -11.70
N ARG A 20 -1.24 -2.85 -12.77
CA ARG A 20 -2.52 -2.13 -12.71
C ARG A 20 -3.58 -2.91 -11.91
N ALA A 21 -3.70 -4.22 -12.13
CA ALA A 21 -4.63 -5.07 -11.39
C ALA A 21 -4.28 -5.12 -9.90
N SER A 22 -2.99 -5.22 -9.57
CA SER A 22 -2.49 -5.18 -8.18
C SER A 22 -2.80 -3.84 -7.53
N GLY A 23 -2.58 -2.72 -8.23
CA GLY A 23 -2.94 -1.39 -7.72
C GLY A 23 -4.44 -1.21 -7.46
N SER A 24 -5.30 -1.79 -8.30
CA SER A 24 -6.75 -1.77 -8.07
C SER A 24 -7.16 -2.62 -6.87
N ALA A 25 -6.62 -3.83 -6.73
CA ALA A 25 -6.91 -4.71 -5.61
C ALA A 25 -6.41 -4.13 -4.28
N ASP A 26 -5.23 -3.50 -4.31
CA ASP A 26 -4.64 -2.79 -3.17
C ASP A 26 -5.55 -1.63 -2.73
N LEU A 27 -6.08 -0.84 -3.68
CA LEU A 27 -7.01 0.24 -3.39
C LEU A 27 -8.31 -0.27 -2.76
N THR A 28 -8.96 -1.27 -3.36
CA THR A 28 -10.17 -1.88 -2.80
C THR A 28 -9.93 -2.40 -1.39
N HIS A 29 -8.76 -2.99 -1.13
CA HIS A 29 -8.44 -3.48 0.21
C HIS A 29 -8.32 -2.34 1.23
N LEU A 30 -7.68 -1.22 0.86
CA LEU A 30 -7.58 -0.04 1.73
C LEU A 30 -8.96 0.54 2.04
N GLU A 31 -9.83 0.68 1.03
CA GLU A 31 -11.21 1.15 1.19
C GLU A 31 -12.00 0.24 2.14
N GLN A 32 -11.93 -1.08 1.93
CA GLN A 32 -12.60 -2.05 2.79
C GLN A 32 -12.09 -1.99 4.23
N PHE A 33 -10.78 -1.84 4.43
CA PHE A 33 -10.20 -1.71 5.76
C PHE A 33 -10.75 -0.48 6.48
N VAL A 34 -10.76 0.69 5.83
CA VAL A 34 -11.32 1.91 6.42
C VAL A 34 -12.82 1.77 6.71
N ALA A 35 -13.59 1.17 5.80
CA ALA A 35 -15.03 1.01 5.96
C ALA A 35 -15.42 0.13 7.17
N THR A 36 -14.58 -0.85 7.50
CA THR A 36 -14.90 -1.88 8.50
C THR A 36 -14.24 -1.62 9.86
N ARG A 37 -13.15 -0.84 9.92
CA ARG A 37 -12.46 -0.49 11.16
C ARG A 37 -12.87 0.90 11.64
N ARG A 38 -12.43 1.28 12.84
CA ARG A 38 -12.70 2.60 13.45
C ARG A 38 -11.39 3.27 13.82
N GLY A 39 -11.38 4.61 13.81
CA GLY A 39 -10.23 5.42 14.18
C GLY A 39 -8.98 5.06 13.37
N VAL A 40 -9.13 4.84 12.06
CA VAL A 40 -8.04 4.46 11.19
C VAL A 40 -7.15 5.68 10.94
N GLU A 41 -5.84 5.48 11.08
CA GLU A 41 -4.80 6.44 10.71
C GLU A 41 -3.90 5.83 9.64
N GLY A 42 -3.44 6.65 8.70
CA GLY A 42 -2.51 6.24 7.65
C GLY A 42 -1.09 6.71 7.90
N TYR A 43 -0.11 5.88 7.57
CA TYR A 43 1.31 6.19 7.65
C TYR A 43 1.95 5.87 6.31
N VAL A 44 2.53 6.88 5.66
CA VAL A 44 3.21 6.73 4.37
C VAL A 44 4.66 6.41 4.63
N GLU A 45 5.13 5.35 3.99
CA GLU A 45 6.54 5.03 3.91
C GLU A 45 7.03 5.44 2.52
N PRO A 46 7.99 6.37 2.44
CA PRO A 46 8.50 6.82 1.16
C PRO A 46 9.24 5.70 0.45
N ARG A 47 9.31 5.81 -0.88
CA ARG A 47 10.16 4.95 -1.69
C ARG A 47 11.62 5.04 -1.20
N THR A 48 12.27 3.88 -1.09
CA THR A 48 13.71 3.77 -0.87
C THR A 48 14.40 3.19 -2.11
N ALA A 49 15.71 2.93 -2.01
CA ALA A 49 16.46 2.25 -3.07
C ALA A 49 15.92 0.84 -3.36
N VAL A 50 15.32 0.17 -2.37
CA VAL A 50 14.91 -1.23 -2.44
C VAL A 50 13.42 -1.47 -2.16
N THR A 51 12.66 -0.43 -1.79
CA THR A 51 11.22 -0.53 -1.52
C THR A 51 10.43 0.56 -2.25
N GLU A 52 9.27 0.20 -2.79
CA GLU A 52 8.32 1.17 -3.34
C GLU A 52 7.62 1.96 -2.23
N THR A 53 6.94 3.04 -2.60
CA THR A 53 6.10 3.79 -1.66
C THR A 53 4.95 2.91 -1.16
N THR A 54 4.75 2.86 0.14
CA THR A 54 3.63 2.13 0.75
C THR A 54 2.82 3.02 1.67
N ILE A 55 1.57 2.64 1.89
CA ILE A 55 0.74 3.16 2.96
C ILE A 55 0.40 2.04 3.93
N LEU A 56 0.52 2.35 5.21
CA LEU A 56 0.17 1.50 6.34
C LEU A 56 -1.06 2.11 7.01
N LEU A 57 -2.17 1.39 7.04
CA LEU A 57 -3.36 1.80 7.77
C LEU A 57 -3.37 1.10 9.12
N VAL A 58 -3.61 1.86 10.20
CA VAL A 58 -3.66 1.36 11.58
C VAL A 58 -4.97 1.78 12.22
N ALA A 59 -5.79 0.81 12.59
CA ALA A 59 -7.05 1.00 13.30
C ALA A 59 -6.82 1.39 14.77
N ALA A 60 -7.89 1.82 15.45
CA ALA A 60 -7.85 2.23 16.86
C ALA A 60 -7.40 1.11 17.82
N ASP A 61 -7.72 -0.15 17.52
CA ASP A 61 -7.32 -1.32 18.30
C ASP A 61 -5.90 -1.82 17.98
N GLY A 62 -5.25 -1.19 17.01
CA GLY A 62 -3.92 -1.55 16.53
C GLY A 62 -3.88 -2.57 15.40
N GLU A 63 -5.02 -3.08 14.92
CA GLU A 63 -5.05 -3.86 13.68
C GLU A 63 -4.48 -3.02 12.53
N TRP A 64 -3.70 -3.63 11.65
CA TRP A 64 -3.06 -2.90 10.57
C TRP A 64 -3.00 -3.67 9.26
N THR A 65 -2.93 -2.94 8.15
CA THR A 65 -2.65 -3.47 6.81
C THR A 65 -1.71 -2.55 6.05
N ARG A 66 -0.89 -3.11 5.16
CA ARG A 66 0.09 -2.37 4.34
C ARG A 66 -0.11 -2.66 2.86
N ARG A 67 -0.15 -1.63 2.02
CA ARG A 67 -0.30 -1.76 0.57
C ARG A 67 0.63 -0.83 -0.20
N ARG A 68 0.97 -1.20 -1.43
CA ARG A 68 1.78 -0.37 -2.33
C ARG A 68 0.91 0.71 -2.93
N ILE A 69 1.50 1.87 -3.14
CA ILE A 69 0.85 3.00 -3.81
C ILE A 69 1.83 3.62 -4.81
N ALA A 70 1.29 4.23 -5.86
CA ALA A 70 2.13 4.82 -6.92
C ALA A 70 3.03 5.97 -6.43
N GLY A 71 2.70 6.59 -5.29
CA GLY A 71 3.52 7.63 -4.67
C GLY A 71 2.78 8.41 -3.57
N PRO A 72 3.46 9.38 -2.93
CA PRO A 72 2.90 10.19 -1.84
C PRO A 72 1.62 10.96 -2.22
N ASP A 73 1.47 11.36 -3.48
CA ASP A 73 0.26 12.06 -3.96
C ASP A 73 -0.99 11.18 -3.88
N VAL A 74 -0.83 9.87 -4.13
CA VAL A 74 -1.92 8.90 -3.98
C VAL A 74 -2.31 8.80 -2.51
N ALA A 75 -1.35 8.81 -1.58
CA ALA A 75 -1.68 8.82 -0.15
C ALA A 75 -2.45 10.08 0.26
N ARG A 76 -2.07 11.26 -0.25
CA ARG A 76 -2.82 12.51 -0.01
C ARG A 76 -4.23 12.44 -0.57
N LYS A 77 -4.42 11.83 -1.75
CA LYS A 77 -5.75 11.60 -2.32
C LYS A 77 -6.56 10.65 -1.45
N LEU A 78 -6.00 9.51 -1.05
CA LEU A 78 -6.64 8.54 -0.16
C LEU A 78 -7.05 9.16 1.18
N SER A 79 -6.20 10.03 1.75
CA SER A 79 -6.54 10.77 2.98
C SER A 79 -7.84 11.57 2.82
N ARG A 80 -7.99 12.29 1.70
CA ARG A 80 -9.18 13.08 1.41
C ARG A 80 -10.40 12.21 1.13
N ASP A 81 -10.24 11.20 0.28
CA ASP A 81 -11.35 10.35 -0.17
C ASP A 81 -11.89 9.48 0.96
N LEU A 82 -11.01 8.98 1.84
CA LEU A 82 -11.35 8.10 2.95
C LEU A 82 -11.55 8.85 4.28
N ALA A 83 -11.35 10.16 4.30
CA ALA A 83 -11.37 11.00 5.50
C ALA A 83 -10.46 10.46 6.64
N VAL A 84 -9.29 9.94 6.26
CA VAL A 84 -8.30 9.35 7.18
C VAL A 84 -7.13 10.32 7.35
N PRO A 85 -6.70 10.63 8.59
CA PRO A 85 -5.47 11.39 8.81
C PRO A 85 -4.26 10.56 8.32
N VAL A 86 -3.36 11.20 7.58
CA VAL A 86 -2.17 10.56 7.01
C VAL A 86 -0.91 11.27 7.46
N TYR A 87 0.06 10.49 7.93
CA TYR A 87 1.35 10.96 8.45
C TYR A 87 2.52 10.39 7.65
N ASP A 88 3.68 11.03 7.74
CA ASP A 88 4.94 10.46 7.27
C ASP A 88 5.51 9.55 8.37
N ALA A 89 5.66 8.26 8.06
CA ALA A 89 6.15 7.27 9.02
C ALA A 89 7.59 7.55 9.48
N GLN A 90 8.42 8.20 8.66
CA GLN A 90 9.78 8.57 9.03
C GLN A 90 9.81 9.72 10.04
N VAL A 91 8.76 10.53 10.08
CA VAL A 91 8.64 11.67 11.00
C VAL A 91 7.96 11.24 12.30
N THR A 92 6.80 10.56 12.21
CA THR A 92 6.01 10.22 13.40
C THR A 92 6.42 8.89 14.03
N GLY A 93 7.07 8.01 13.28
CA GLY A 93 7.20 6.60 13.62
C GLY A 93 5.85 5.87 13.58
N TYR A 94 5.87 4.61 14.01
CA TYR A 94 4.68 3.76 14.11
C TYR A 94 4.04 3.83 15.49
N PRO A 95 2.70 3.83 15.58
CA PRO A 95 1.99 3.97 16.84
C PRO A 95 2.13 2.72 17.71
N GLN A 96 2.20 2.92 19.03
CA GLN A 96 2.39 1.82 20.00
C GLN A 96 1.31 0.73 19.86
N ARG A 97 0.05 1.11 19.65
CA ARG A 97 -1.08 0.17 19.46
C ARG A 97 -0.84 -0.88 18.37
N MET A 98 -0.17 -0.50 17.28
CA MET A 98 0.19 -1.42 16.19
C MET A 98 1.22 -2.46 16.66
N ARG A 99 2.21 -2.03 17.44
CA ARG A 99 3.25 -2.90 18.00
C ARG A 99 2.63 -3.89 18.97
N ASP A 100 1.76 -3.40 19.85
CA ASP A 100 1.06 -4.23 20.82
C ASP A 100 0.15 -5.25 20.13
N TRP A 101 -0.56 -4.85 19.08
CA TRP A 101 -1.36 -5.78 18.27
C TRP A 101 -0.50 -6.87 17.64
N SER A 102 0.64 -6.49 17.05
CA SER A 102 1.56 -7.43 16.41
C SER A 102 2.15 -8.42 17.41
N ALA A 103 2.51 -7.96 18.61
CA ALA A 103 2.97 -8.81 19.71
C ALA A 103 1.89 -9.81 20.15
N ARG A 104 0.63 -9.36 20.28
CA ARG A 104 -0.51 -10.23 20.60
C ARG A 104 -0.76 -11.28 19.53
N GLN A 105 -0.62 -10.96 18.25
CA GLN A 105 -0.81 -11.94 17.18
C GLN A 105 0.35 -12.94 17.12
N ASN A 106 1.60 -12.48 17.32
CA ASN A 106 2.76 -13.36 17.30
C ASN A 106 2.75 -14.36 18.48
N GLY A 107 2.28 -13.94 19.66
CA GLY A 107 2.10 -14.83 20.81
C GLY A 107 0.98 -15.86 20.67
N LYS A 108 0.07 -15.71 19.68
CA LYS A 108 -0.97 -16.72 19.36
C LYS A 108 -0.47 -17.81 18.40
N LEU A 109 0.72 -17.62 17.82
CA LEU A 109 1.34 -18.53 16.84
C LEU A 109 2.45 -19.39 17.45
N SER A 110 2.65 -19.35 18.76
CA SER A 110 3.61 -20.19 19.51
C SER A 110 2.91 -21.19 20.42
#